data_AF-A0A0P0WTK2-F1
#
_entry.id   AF-A0A0P0WTK2-F1
#
_cell.length_a   1.000
_cell.length_b   1.000
_cell.length_c   1.000
_cell.angle_alpha   90.00
_cell.angle_beta   90.00
_cell.angle_gamma   90.00
#
_symmetry.space_group_name_H-M   'P 1'
#
loop_
_entity.id
_entity.type
_entity.pdbx_description
1 polymer ?
#
loop_
_entity_poly.entity_id
_entity_poly.type
_entity_poly.pdbx_seq_one_letter_code
_entity_poly.pdbx_strand_id
1 'polypeptide(L)'
;NGGAGVYSASLKKHYLLADDEWKEDILPEILDGHNVADFLDPDILQRCEELEREEGLRLEEEAAQEAFQIDGHELTEEQREILGQIRKKKALLIQEHRMKKRTAESRPIVPRKFDKDRTFTTNRMGRQLSSMGFDPRAALDRARSRSRGRKRERSLSRAASDGDDMDIDGQQSSKKLRALSRSRSRSKSRPPEEVVPGEGFKDSAQKKKAIKKAKDSVRNRNKEARRGEADRVIPTLKPKHLFSGKRSIGKTSRR
;
A
#
# COMPACT_ATOMS: atom_id res chain seq x y z
N ASN A 1 46.86 49.18 -32.84
CA ASN A 1 45.41 49.11 -32.53
C ASN A 1 44.64 49.23 -33.83
N GLY A 2 44.03 48.13 -34.29
CA GLY A 2 43.33 48.05 -35.58
C GLY A 2 42.03 48.85 -35.63
N GLY A 3 41.43 48.95 -36.82
CA GLY A 3 40.24 49.75 -37.10
C GLY A 3 38.95 49.30 -36.39
N ALA A 4 37.85 50.00 -36.66
CA ALA A 4 36.54 49.73 -36.08
C ALA A 4 36.12 48.26 -36.29
N GLY A 5 35.85 47.54 -35.19
CA GLY A 5 35.50 46.11 -35.19
C GLY A 5 36.64 45.14 -34.88
N VAL A 6 37.90 45.59 -34.88
CA VAL A 6 39.08 44.76 -34.53
C VAL A 6 39.62 45.09 -33.13
N TYR A 7 39.49 46.34 -32.68
CA TYR A 7 39.92 46.76 -31.35
C TYR A 7 38.83 46.52 -30.30
N SER A 8 39.16 45.76 -29.24
CA SER A 8 38.34 45.63 -28.04
C SER A 8 38.87 46.58 -26.96
N ALA A 9 38.07 47.57 -26.58
CA ALA A 9 38.40 48.49 -25.50
C ALA A 9 38.13 47.81 -24.14
N SER A 10 39.16 47.65 -23.31
CA SER A 10 38.98 47.19 -21.93
C SER A 10 38.54 48.35 -21.05
N LEU A 11 37.35 48.23 -20.46
CA LEU A 11 36.79 49.21 -19.51
C LEU A 11 37.58 49.24 -18.18
N LYS A 12 38.24 48.12 -17.84
CA LYS A 12 39.01 47.95 -16.59
C LYS A 12 40.23 48.87 -16.50
N LYS A 13 40.77 49.32 -17.64
CA LYS A 13 41.97 50.17 -17.73
C LYS A 13 41.80 51.54 -17.08
N HIS A 14 40.57 52.02 -16.95
CA HIS A 14 40.25 53.35 -16.42
C HIS A 14 39.84 53.34 -14.94
N TYR A 15 39.92 52.19 -14.25
CA TYR A 15 39.56 52.11 -12.84
C TYR A 15 40.63 52.74 -11.94
N LEU A 16 40.19 53.35 -10.84
CA LEU A 16 41.06 53.88 -9.79
C LEU A 16 41.04 52.90 -8.63
N LEU A 17 42.08 52.09 -8.52
CA LEU A 17 42.29 51.10 -7.46
C LEU A 17 43.51 51.49 -6.62
N ALA A 18 43.65 50.90 -5.44
CA ALA A 18 44.81 51.13 -4.58
C ALA A 18 46.11 50.66 -5.25
N ASP A 19 46.05 49.48 -5.89
CA ASP A 19 47.14 48.90 -6.67
C ASP A 19 46.70 48.68 -8.12
N ASP A 20 47.51 49.14 -9.07
CA ASP A 20 47.21 49.06 -10.50
C ASP A 20 47.36 47.63 -11.06
N GLU A 21 48.07 46.75 -10.35
CA GLU A 21 48.33 45.36 -10.75
C GLU A 21 47.04 44.51 -10.74
N TRP A 22 46.10 44.81 -9.83
CA TRP A 22 44.87 44.03 -9.64
C TRP A 22 43.74 44.44 -10.59
N LYS A 23 44.00 45.38 -11.52
CA LYS A 23 42.99 45.88 -12.47
C LYS A 23 42.41 44.79 -13.36
N GLU A 24 43.19 43.78 -13.70
CA GLU A 24 42.77 42.70 -14.60
C GLU A 24 42.24 41.46 -13.86
N ASP A 25 42.31 41.44 -12.52
CA ASP A 25 41.81 40.33 -11.70
C ASP A 25 40.29 40.13 -11.85
N ILE A 26 39.84 38.90 -11.58
CA ILE A 26 38.45 38.48 -11.73
C ILE A 26 37.89 38.17 -10.34
N LEU A 27 36.84 38.90 -9.94
CA LEU A 27 36.11 38.63 -8.71
C LEU A 27 35.16 37.43 -8.90
N PRO A 28 35.15 36.45 -7.98
CA PRO A 28 34.18 35.38 -8.02
C PRO A 28 32.79 35.92 -7.68
N GLU A 29 31.78 35.55 -8.48
CA GLU A 29 30.40 36.03 -8.28
C GLU A 29 29.57 35.06 -7.42
N ILE A 30 29.78 33.74 -7.56
CA ILE A 30 28.98 32.72 -6.88
C ILE A 30 29.89 31.67 -6.24
N LEU A 31 29.64 31.36 -4.97
CA LEU A 31 30.28 30.29 -4.22
C LEU A 31 29.20 29.47 -3.49
N ASP A 32 29.18 28.14 -3.70
CA ASP A 32 28.25 27.21 -3.02
C ASP A 32 26.78 27.65 -3.00
N GLY A 33 26.32 28.20 -4.13
CA GLY A 33 24.93 28.64 -4.32
C GLY A 33 24.60 30.00 -3.70
N HIS A 34 25.58 30.70 -3.13
CA HIS A 34 25.44 32.03 -2.55
C HIS A 34 26.22 33.06 -3.38
N ASN A 35 25.71 34.30 -3.40
CA ASN A 35 26.37 35.42 -4.07
C ASN A 35 27.47 35.99 -3.19
N VAL A 36 28.68 36.11 -3.73
CA VAL A 36 29.85 36.62 -2.98
C VAL A 36 29.67 38.09 -2.62
N ALA A 37 29.01 38.88 -3.47
CA ALA A 37 28.82 40.32 -3.23
C ALA A 37 28.01 40.62 -1.96
N ASP A 38 27.17 39.69 -1.51
CA ASP A 38 26.33 39.85 -0.33
C ASP A 38 27.15 39.73 0.99
N PHE A 39 28.38 39.20 0.91
CA PHE A 39 29.26 38.96 2.08
C PHE A 39 30.52 39.85 2.09
N LEU A 40 30.64 40.80 1.15
CA LEU A 40 31.77 41.74 1.09
C LEU A 40 31.52 42.97 1.98
N ASP A 41 31.91 42.86 3.25
CA ASP A 41 31.88 43.95 4.23
C ASP A 41 33.28 44.28 4.76
N PRO A 42 33.60 45.57 5.04
CA PRO A 42 34.90 45.95 5.62
C PRO A 42 35.14 45.35 7.01
N ASP A 43 34.06 45.11 7.77
CA ASP A 43 34.11 44.62 9.16
C ASP A 43 33.86 43.10 9.26
N ILE A 44 33.89 42.37 8.14
CA ILE A 44 33.54 40.94 8.08
C ILE A 44 34.36 40.09 9.06
N LEU A 45 35.65 40.40 9.22
CA LEU A 45 36.55 39.67 10.13
C LEU A 45 36.15 39.80 11.60
N GLN A 46 35.68 40.98 12.01
CA GLN A 46 35.23 41.21 13.39
C GLN A 46 33.96 40.42 13.69
N ARG A 47 33.01 40.42 12.74
CA ARG A 47 31.77 39.64 12.86
C ARG A 47 32.03 38.13 12.88
N CYS A 48 32.99 37.64 12.10
CA CYS A 48 33.39 36.24 12.14
C CYS A 48 33.98 35.87 13.51
N GLU A 49 34.85 36.72 14.09
CA GLU A 49 35.42 36.50 15.42
C GLU A 49 34.35 36.48 16.54
N GLU A 50 33.33 37.33 16.44
CA GLU A 50 32.18 37.32 17.36
C GLU A 50 31.38 36.02 17.26
N LEU A 51 31.11 35.56 16.03
CA LEU A 51 30.41 34.30 15.78
C LEU A 51 31.20 33.08 16.27
N GLU A 52 32.52 33.03 16.06
CA GLU A 52 33.37 31.94 16.55
C GLU A 52 33.36 31.85 18.09
N ARG A 53 33.29 32.98 18.79
CA ARG A 53 33.14 32.99 20.26
C ARG A 53 31.78 32.47 20.71
N GLU A 54 30.70 32.83 20.01
CA GLU A 54 29.35 32.36 20.32
C GLU A 54 29.20 30.85 20.07
N GLU A 55 29.69 30.36 18.93
CA GLU A 55 29.71 28.92 18.59
C GLU A 55 30.54 28.11 19.58
N GLY A 56 31.68 28.64 20.06
CA GLY A 56 32.48 28.00 21.10
C GLY A 56 31.72 27.78 22.40
N LEU A 57 30.96 28.79 22.85
CA LEU A 57 30.11 28.68 24.04
C LEU A 57 28.97 27.68 23.85
N ARG A 58 28.35 27.67 22.66
CA ARG A 58 27.31 26.71 22.27
C ARG A 58 27.81 25.27 22.31
N LEU A 59 29.00 25.01 21.79
CA LEU A 59 29.59 23.69 21.75
C LEU A 59 29.98 23.19 23.15
N GLU A 60 30.44 24.07 24.04
CA GLU A 60 30.67 23.74 25.45
C GLU A 60 29.37 23.41 26.19
N GLU A 61 28.28 24.15 25.92
CA GLU A 61 26.95 23.86 26.46
C GLU A 61 26.40 22.53 25.95
N GLU A 62 26.56 22.23 24.67
CA GLU A 62 26.16 20.95 24.07
C GLU A 62 26.98 19.79 24.62
N ALA A 63 28.30 19.95 24.74
CA ALA A 63 29.18 18.95 25.35
C ALA A 63 28.84 18.72 26.84
N ALA A 64 28.46 19.78 27.57
CA ALA A 64 27.97 19.66 28.93
C ALA A 64 26.62 18.92 28.98
N GLN A 65 25.69 19.21 28.06
CA GLN A 65 24.41 18.52 27.96
C GLN A 65 24.56 17.04 27.57
N GLU A 66 25.48 16.71 26.66
CA GLU A 66 25.84 15.33 26.34
C GLU A 66 26.46 14.62 27.54
N ALA A 67 27.35 15.27 28.29
CA ALA A 67 27.94 14.70 29.51
C ALA A 67 26.90 14.48 30.63
N PHE A 68 25.81 15.24 30.65
CA PHE A 68 24.67 15.06 31.57
C PHE A 68 23.62 14.06 31.08
N GLN A 69 23.70 13.59 29.83
CA GLN A 69 22.93 12.43 29.37
C GLN A 69 23.57 11.17 29.95
N ILE A 70 23.24 10.92 31.22
CA ILE A 70 23.50 9.70 31.97
C ILE A 70 23.34 8.49 31.04
N ASP A 71 24.42 7.73 30.87
CA ASP A 71 24.44 6.39 30.27
C ASP A 71 23.34 5.54 30.92
N GLY A 72 22.17 5.55 30.30
CA GLY A 72 21.07 4.68 30.67
C GLY A 72 21.47 3.26 30.30
N HIS A 73 21.99 2.51 31.28
CA HIS A 73 22.38 1.10 31.22
C HIS A 73 22.23 0.50 29.82
N GLU A 74 23.34 0.46 29.07
CA GLU A 74 23.33 -0.15 27.75
C GLU A 74 22.67 -1.53 27.84
N LEU A 75 21.56 -1.68 27.13
CA LEU A 75 20.77 -2.90 27.13
C LEU A 75 21.70 -4.06 26.73
N THR A 76 21.80 -5.11 27.54
CA THR A 76 22.66 -6.25 27.22
C THR A 76 22.24 -6.87 25.89
N GLU A 77 23.16 -7.54 25.18
CA GLU A 77 22.86 -8.14 23.86
C GLU A 77 21.61 -9.05 23.92
N GLU A 78 21.49 -9.84 24.98
CA GLU A 78 20.31 -10.69 25.25
C GLU A 78 19.01 -9.88 25.37
N GLN A 79 19.04 -8.75 26.09
CA GLN A 79 17.87 -7.89 26.25
C GLN A 79 17.49 -7.21 24.92
N ARG A 80 18.47 -6.83 24.08
CA ARG A 80 18.21 -6.29 22.74
C ARG A 80 17.54 -7.32 21.84
N GLU A 81 17.99 -8.57 21.89
CA GLU A 81 17.37 -9.66 21.16
C GLU A 81 15.93 -9.92 21.62
N ILE A 82 15.70 -10.00 22.93
CA ILE A 82 14.36 -10.16 23.52
C ILE A 82 13.44 -9.00 23.10
N LEU A 83 13.93 -7.75 23.16
CA LEU A 83 13.17 -6.59 22.70
C LEU A 83 12.83 -6.69 21.20
N GLY A 84 13.78 -7.16 20.39
CA GLY A 84 13.57 -7.45 18.98
C GLY A 84 12.45 -8.49 18.76
N GLN A 85 12.46 -9.58 19.53
CA GLN A 85 11.42 -10.61 19.48
C GLN A 85 10.04 -10.06 19.89
N ILE A 86 9.98 -9.24 20.95
CA ILE A 86 8.75 -8.58 21.42
C ILE A 86 8.19 -7.65 20.34
N ARG A 87 9.03 -6.81 19.73
CA ARG A 87 8.63 -5.89 18.66
C ARG A 87 8.11 -6.66 17.44
N LYS A 88 8.79 -7.72 17.01
CA LYS A 88 8.34 -8.60 15.92
C LYS A 88 6.98 -9.23 16.22
N LYS A 89 6.79 -9.79 17.42
CA LYS A 89 5.53 -10.41 17.85
C LYS A 89 4.39 -9.38 17.92
N LYS A 90 4.66 -8.18 18.42
CA LYS A 90 3.70 -7.07 18.46
C LYS A 90 3.29 -6.62 17.05
N ALA A 91 4.24 -6.53 16.12
CA ALA A 91 3.97 -6.19 14.72
C ALA A 91 3.05 -7.22 14.04
N LEU A 92 3.32 -8.51 14.23
CA LEU A 92 2.47 -9.59 13.71
C LEU A 92 1.03 -9.51 14.27
N LEU A 93 0.88 -9.28 15.58
CA LEU A 93 -0.44 -9.12 16.21
C LEU A 93 -1.22 -7.91 15.65
N ILE A 94 -0.54 -6.78 15.42
CA ILE A 94 -1.14 -5.59 14.81
C ILE A 94 -1.55 -5.87 13.36
N GLN A 95 -0.72 -6.55 12.57
CA GLN A 95 -1.05 -6.94 11.20
C GLN A 95 -2.28 -7.86 11.15
N GLU A 96 -2.32 -8.91 11.99
CA GLU A 96 -3.49 -9.78 12.10
C GLU A 96 -4.76 -9.00 12.47
N HIS A 97 -4.66 -8.07 13.42
CA HIS A 97 -5.77 -7.23 13.84
C HIS A 97 -6.25 -6.30 12.71
N ARG A 98 -5.33 -5.67 11.96
CA ARG A 98 -5.67 -4.85 10.78
C ARG A 98 -6.38 -5.67 9.72
N MET A 99 -5.93 -6.90 9.45
CA MET A 99 -6.59 -7.81 8.50
C MET A 99 -8.02 -8.19 8.96
N LYS A 100 -8.21 -8.41 10.27
CA LYS A 100 -9.54 -8.66 10.85
C LYS A 100 -10.45 -7.42 10.78
N LYS A 101 -9.93 -6.21 10.97
CA LYS A 101 -10.72 -4.96 10.85
C LYS A 101 -11.06 -4.59 9.42
N ARG A 102 -10.13 -4.75 8.47
CA ARG A 102 -10.38 -4.47 7.05
C ARG A 102 -11.52 -5.31 6.47
N THR A 103 -11.67 -6.55 6.94
CA THR A 103 -12.82 -7.38 6.56
C THR A 103 -14.13 -6.92 7.21
N ALA A 104 -14.08 -6.24 8.36
CA ALA A 104 -15.24 -5.69 9.07
C ALA A 104 -15.86 -4.46 8.38
N GLU A 105 -15.08 -3.65 7.67
CA GLU A 105 -15.59 -2.48 6.92
C GLU A 105 -16.45 -2.89 5.71
N SER A 106 -16.17 -4.05 5.11
CA SER A 106 -16.89 -4.54 3.94
C SER A 106 -17.95 -5.60 4.25
N ARG A 107 -17.87 -6.25 5.43
CA ARG A 107 -18.73 -7.38 5.81
C ARG A 107 -18.91 -7.43 7.33
N PRO A 108 -20.08 -7.84 7.85
CA PRO A 108 -20.27 -8.01 9.29
C PRO A 108 -19.32 -9.07 9.88
N ILE A 109 -18.83 -8.82 11.10
CA ILE A 109 -17.97 -9.76 11.85
C ILE A 109 -18.80 -10.99 12.24
N VAL A 110 -18.37 -12.17 11.79
CA VAL A 110 -19.05 -13.44 12.12
C VAL A 110 -18.80 -13.79 13.59
N PRO A 111 -19.85 -14.05 14.39
CA PRO A 111 -19.69 -14.50 15.77
C PRO A 111 -18.84 -15.77 15.85
N ARG A 112 -17.94 -15.83 16.85
CA ARG A 112 -16.98 -16.94 17.05
C ARG A 112 -17.61 -18.33 16.97
N LYS A 113 -18.87 -18.49 17.41
CA LYS A 113 -19.59 -19.78 17.43
C LYS A 113 -19.76 -20.46 16.07
N PHE A 114 -19.70 -19.71 14.96
CA PHE A 114 -20.00 -20.24 13.62
C PHE A 114 -18.78 -20.72 12.82
N ASP A 115 -17.56 -20.67 13.40
CA ASP A 115 -16.27 -21.14 12.83
C ASP A 115 -16.18 -21.20 11.30
N LYS A 116 -16.27 -20.03 10.65
CA LYS A 116 -16.28 -19.93 9.18
C LYS A 116 -15.03 -20.55 8.54
N ASP A 117 -13.88 -20.35 9.16
CA ASP A 117 -12.58 -20.75 8.62
C ASP A 117 -12.15 -22.15 9.10
N ARG A 118 -13.01 -22.87 9.84
CA ARG A 118 -12.77 -24.21 10.39
C ARG A 118 -11.48 -24.28 11.21
N THR A 119 -11.25 -23.25 12.00
CA THR A 119 -10.01 -23.06 12.74
C THR A 119 -10.07 -23.64 14.15
N PHE A 120 -11.25 -23.87 14.73
CA PHE A 120 -11.40 -24.43 16.08
C PHE A 120 -11.25 -25.95 16.08
N THR A 121 -10.05 -26.40 15.70
CA THR A 121 -9.65 -27.80 15.76
C THR A 121 -8.96 -28.10 17.10
N THR A 122 -9.10 -29.34 17.57
CA THR A 122 -8.39 -29.84 18.76
C THR A 122 -6.89 -29.71 18.60
N ASN A 123 -6.38 -29.93 17.38
CA ASN A 123 -4.95 -29.86 17.08
C ASN A 123 -4.41 -28.42 17.21
N ARG A 124 -5.16 -27.42 16.70
CA ARG A 124 -4.76 -26.01 16.84
C ARG A 124 -4.80 -25.56 18.30
N MET A 125 -5.86 -25.94 19.02
CA MET A 125 -6.00 -25.63 20.45
C MET A 125 -4.83 -26.21 21.25
N GLY A 126 -4.46 -27.47 21.01
CA GLY A 126 -3.32 -28.11 21.66
C GLY A 126 -2.01 -27.36 21.41
N ARG A 127 -1.71 -27.03 20.15
CA ARG A 127 -0.50 -26.27 19.79
C ARG A 127 -0.43 -24.90 20.47
N GLN A 128 -1.55 -24.17 20.53
CA GLN A 128 -1.59 -22.85 21.16
C GLN A 128 -1.39 -22.92 22.67
N LEU A 129 -2.02 -23.88 23.34
CA LEU A 129 -1.86 -24.07 24.79
C LEU A 129 -0.44 -24.48 25.14
N SER A 130 0.16 -25.41 24.39
CA SER A 130 1.56 -25.80 24.57
C SER A 130 2.52 -24.64 24.32
N SER A 131 2.27 -23.82 23.28
CA SER A 131 3.07 -22.61 23.02
C SER A 131 2.95 -21.55 24.12
N MET A 132 1.87 -21.56 24.90
CA MET A 132 1.68 -20.69 26.06
C MET A 132 2.22 -21.31 27.36
N GLY A 133 2.71 -22.56 27.31
CA GLY A 133 3.24 -23.28 28.48
C GLY A 133 2.21 -24.09 29.27
N PHE A 134 0.99 -24.28 28.76
CA PHE A 134 -0.05 -25.10 29.41
C PHE A 134 -0.10 -26.52 28.85
N ASP A 135 -0.36 -27.52 29.70
CA ASP A 135 -0.59 -28.91 29.27
C ASP A 135 -1.98 -29.05 28.60
N PRO A 136 -2.06 -29.44 27.31
CA PRO A 136 -3.33 -29.54 26.59
C PRO A 136 -4.14 -30.81 26.90
N ARG A 137 -3.59 -31.80 27.61
CA ARG A 137 -4.20 -33.14 27.78
C ARG A 137 -5.64 -33.10 28.30
N ALA A 138 -5.88 -32.44 29.42
CA ALA A 138 -7.21 -32.33 30.03
C ALA A 138 -8.25 -31.64 29.11
N ALA A 139 -7.81 -30.64 28.34
CA ALA A 139 -8.67 -29.93 27.39
C ALA A 139 -9.01 -30.80 26.16
N LEU A 140 -8.03 -31.55 25.66
CA LEU A 140 -8.20 -32.47 24.53
C LEU A 140 -9.14 -33.62 24.87
N ASP A 141 -9.01 -34.21 26.05
CA ASP A 141 -9.85 -35.34 26.47
C ASP A 141 -11.31 -34.92 26.68
N ARG A 142 -11.52 -33.70 27.20
CA ARG A 142 -12.86 -33.08 27.27
C ARG A 142 -13.44 -32.82 25.88
N ALA A 143 -12.65 -32.33 24.93
CA ALA A 143 -13.12 -32.10 23.56
C ALA A 143 -13.44 -33.41 22.83
N ARG A 144 -12.61 -34.45 23.01
CA ARG A 144 -12.79 -35.79 22.43
C ARG A 144 -14.00 -36.52 23.00
N SER A 145 -14.23 -36.45 24.31
CA SER A 145 -15.40 -37.08 24.94
C SER A 145 -16.73 -36.51 24.42
N ARG A 146 -16.79 -35.21 24.12
CA ARG A 146 -17.97 -34.56 23.49
C ARG A 146 -18.21 -34.95 22.04
N SER A 147 -17.22 -35.55 21.37
CA SER A 147 -17.34 -35.96 19.96
C SER A 147 -17.92 -37.36 19.77
N ARG A 148 -18.19 -38.09 20.87
CA ARG A 148 -18.82 -39.42 20.83
C ARG A 148 -20.32 -39.28 20.63
N GLY A 149 -20.78 -39.53 19.40
CA GLY A 149 -22.22 -39.61 19.13
C GLY A 149 -22.69 -39.35 17.70
N ARG A 150 -21.80 -39.26 16.69
CA ARG A 150 -22.29 -39.28 15.30
C ARG A 150 -22.73 -40.70 14.97
N LYS A 151 -24.05 -40.93 14.88
CA LYS A 151 -24.63 -42.18 14.34
C LYS A 151 -23.88 -42.51 13.05
N ARG A 152 -23.26 -43.70 12.99
CA ARG A 152 -22.77 -44.26 11.72
C ARG A 152 -23.97 -44.23 10.78
N GLU A 153 -23.84 -43.53 9.65
CA GLU A 153 -24.85 -43.56 8.60
C GLU A 153 -25.03 -45.02 8.17
N ARG A 154 -26.29 -45.46 8.12
CA ARG A 154 -26.68 -46.77 7.58
C ARG A 154 -26.12 -46.82 6.15
N SER A 155 -25.37 -47.86 5.84
CA SER A 155 -24.76 -48.06 4.52
C SER A 155 -25.82 -47.95 3.42
N LEU A 156 -25.79 -46.86 2.64
CA LEU A 156 -26.39 -46.83 1.32
C LEU A 156 -25.41 -47.49 0.35
N SER A 157 -25.27 -48.81 0.45
CA SER A 157 -24.66 -49.66 -0.57
C SER A 157 -25.60 -49.72 -1.79
N ARG A 158 -25.63 -48.64 -2.57
CA ARG A 158 -26.14 -48.61 -3.96
C ARG A 158 -25.26 -47.70 -4.83
N ALA A 159 -23.95 -47.90 -4.72
CA ALA A 159 -22.96 -47.35 -5.65
C ALA A 159 -21.91 -48.43 -6.02
N ALA A 160 -22.32 -49.69 -6.02
CA ALA A 160 -21.50 -50.84 -6.40
C ALA A 160 -22.36 -51.83 -7.18
N SER A 161 -22.66 -51.47 -8.43
CA SER A 161 -23.09 -52.38 -9.51
C SER A 161 -23.34 -51.49 -10.71
N ASP A 162 -22.30 -51.28 -11.50
CA ASP A 162 -22.32 -51.54 -12.95
C ASP A 162 -21.06 -50.91 -13.59
N GLY A 163 -20.38 -51.69 -14.45
CA GLY A 163 -19.28 -51.21 -15.28
C GLY A 163 -17.89 -51.69 -14.86
N ASP A 164 -17.54 -52.86 -15.36
CA ASP A 164 -16.18 -53.38 -15.54
C ASP A 164 -15.37 -52.40 -16.41
N ASP A 165 -14.41 -51.67 -15.85
CA ASP A 165 -13.40 -50.94 -16.61
C ASP A 165 -12.08 -50.90 -15.83
N MET A 166 -11.08 -51.57 -16.38
CA MET A 166 -9.73 -51.71 -15.84
C MET A 166 -8.91 -50.48 -16.25
N ASP A 167 -9.03 -49.37 -15.52
CA ASP A 167 -8.20 -48.18 -15.76
C ASP A 167 -6.93 -48.19 -14.90
N ILE A 168 -5.81 -48.43 -15.59
CA ILE A 168 -4.42 -48.39 -15.15
C ILE A 168 -4.02 -46.94 -14.79
N ASP A 169 -3.22 -46.82 -13.73
CA ASP A 169 -2.50 -45.66 -13.19
C ASP A 169 -2.47 -44.34 -13.99
N GLY A 170 -2.74 -43.24 -13.26
CA GLY A 170 -2.10 -41.96 -13.56
C GLY A 170 -3.03 -40.74 -13.66
N GLN A 171 -3.16 -40.02 -12.55
CA GLN A 171 -3.60 -38.62 -12.45
C GLN A 171 -5.04 -38.31 -12.93
N GLN A 172 -5.89 -37.86 -12.00
CA GLN A 172 -6.87 -36.76 -12.12
C GLN A 172 -8.13 -37.04 -11.28
N SER A 173 -8.16 -36.54 -10.03
CA SER A 173 -9.42 -36.44 -9.26
C SER A 173 -9.90 -34.98 -9.13
N SER A 174 -10.04 -34.29 -10.28
CA SER A 174 -10.72 -32.99 -10.36
C SER A 174 -12.25 -33.08 -10.15
N LYS A 175 -12.79 -34.31 -10.00
CA LYS A 175 -14.24 -34.57 -9.76
C LYS A 175 -14.71 -34.21 -8.35
N LYS A 176 -13.86 -34.32 -7.31
CA LYS A 176 -14.28 -34.04 -5.92
C LYS A 176 -14.30 -32.55 -5.54
N LEU A 177 -13.61 -31.68 -6.29
CA LEU A 177 -13.62 -30.22 -6.04
C LEU A 177 -14.73 -29.47 -6.79
N ARG A 178 -15.43 -30.13 -7.73
CA ARG A 178 -16.45 -29.47 -8.58
C ARG A 178 -17.83 -29.34 -7.91
N ALA A 179 -18.11 -30.14 -6.88
CA ALA A 179 -19.43 -30.20 -6.24
C ALA A 179 -19.65 -29.15 -5.14
N LEU A 180 -18.60 -28.48 -4.62
CA LEU A 180 -18.71 -27.70 -3.38
C LEU A 180 -18.72 -26.16 -3.55
N SER A 181 -18.60 -25.60 -4.76
CA SER A 181 -18.32 -24.14 -4.85
C SER A 181 -18.90 -23.34 -6.02
N ARG A 182 -19.81 -23.87 -6.86
CA ARG A 182 -20.47 -23.05 -7.89
C ARG A 182 -21.97 -23.29 -7.95
N SER A 183 -22.72 -22.20 -7.77
CA SER A 183 -24.17 -22.10 -7.91
C SER A 183 -24.71 -22.91 -9.10
N ARG A 184 -25.77 -23.67 -8.83
CA ARG A 184 -26.58 -24.53 -9.71
C ARG A 184 -27.15 -23.83 -10.96
N SER A 185 -26.91 -22.53 -11.12
CA SER A 185 -27.31 -21.73 -12.29
C SER A 185 -26.31 -21.82 -13.46
N ARG A 186 -25.05 -22.23 -13.22
CA ARG A 186 -24.02 -22.36 -14.30
C ARG A 186 -23.87 -23.75 -14.88
N SER A 187 -24.62 -24.74 -14.41
CA SER A 187 -24.44 -26.15 -14.79
C SER A 187 -24.84 -26.50 -16.23
N LYS A 188 -25.32 -25.54 -17.02
CA LYS A 188 -25.61 -25.71 -18.47
C LYS A 188 -24.93 -24.68 -19.39
N SER A 189 -24.06 -23.80 -18.87
CA SER A 189 -23.43 -22.77 -19.72
C SER A 189 -22.19 -23.33 -20.43
N ARG A 190 -22.21 -23.40 -21.76
CA ARG A 190 -21.01 -23.55 -22.59
C ARG A 190 -20.00 -22.45 -22.24
N PRO A 191 -18.69 -22.73 -22.27
CA PRO A 191 -17.70 -21.71 -21.98
C PRO A 191 -17.82 -20.56 -22.99
N PRO A 192 -17.78 -19.30 -22.55
CA PRO A 192 -18.01 -18.13 -23.41
C PRO A 192 -16.98 -17.99 -24.55
N GLU A 193 -15.89 -18.76 -24.53
CA GLU A 193 -14.83 -18.75 -25.53
C GLU A 193 -15.03 -19.78 -26.65
N GLU A 194 -15.97 -20.71 -26.49
CA GLU A 194 -16.31 -21.70 -27.51
C GLU A 194 -17.14 -21.03 -28.61
N VAL A 195 -16.76 -21.24 -29.88
CA VAL A 195 -17.50 -20.70 -31.02
C VAL A 195 -18.78 -21.50 -31.21
N VAL A 196 -19.91 -20.81 -31.25
CA VAL A 196 -21.20 -21.42 -31.57
C VAL A 196 -21.46 -21.23 -33.08
N PRO A 197 -21.93 -22.29 -33.78
CA PRO A 197 -22.36 -22.14 -35.17
C PRO A 197 -23.38 -20.99 -35.30
N GLY A 198 -23.10 -20.04 -36.20
CA GLY A 198 -23.94 -18.85 -36.43
C GLY A 198 -23.48 -17.56 -35.73
N GLU A 199 -22.46 -17.59 -34.87
CA GLU A 199 -21.92 -16.37 -34.23
C GLU A 199 -21.00 -15.52 -35.14
N GLY A 200 -20.63 -16.02 -36.32
CA GLY A 200 -19.80 -15.28 -37.27
C GLY A 200 -18.30 -15.22 -36.93
N PHE A 201 -17.83 -15.99 -35.93
CA PHE A 201 -16.39 -16.16 -35.67
C PHE A 201 -15.86 -17.40 -36.38
N LYS A 202 -14.66 -17.28 -36.98
CA LYS A 202 -13.98 -18.41 -37.64
C LYS A 202 -13.48 -19.43 -36.63
N ASP A 203 -12.75 -18.96 -35.61
CA ASP A 203 -12.08 -19.80 -34.62
C ASP A 203 -12.26 -19.28 -33.18
N SER A 204 -12.06 -20.16 -32.19
CA SER A 204 -12.10 -19.81 -30.77
C SER A 204 -11.07 -18.72 -30.41
N ALA A 205 -9.91 -18.71 -31.08
CA ALA A 205 -8.92 -17.65 -30.94
C ALA A 205 -9.43 -16.28 -31.37
N GLN A 206 -10.23 -16.21 -32.43
CA GLN A 206 -10.85 -14.96 -32.89
C GLN A 206 -11.90 -14.48 -31.89
N LYS A 207 -12.73 -15.39 -31.36
CA LYS A 207 -13.72 -15.07 -30.32
C LYS A 207 -13.07 -14.56 -29.03
N LYS A 208 -11.97 -15.18 -28.59
CA LYS A 208 -11.16 -14.70 -27.45
C LYS A 208 -10.64 -13.28 -27.66
N LYS A 209 -10.11 -12.98 -28.85
CA LYS A 209 -9.65 -11.63 -29.22
C LYS A 209 -10.81 -10.63 -29.21
N ALA A 210 -11.99 -11.00 -29.71
CA ALA A 210 -13.18 -10.15 -29.69
C ALA A 210 -13.66 -9.86 -28.26
N ILE A 211 -13.72 -10.87 -27.39
CA ILE A 211 -14.07 -10.68 -25.96
C ILE A 211 -13.07 -9.76 -25.27
N LYS A 212 -11.77 -9.90 -25.57
CA LYS A 212 -10.75 -8.99 -25.02
C LYS A 212 -10.99 -7.55 -25.45
N LYS A 213 -11.21 -7.30 -26.75
CA LYS A 213 -11.55 -5.96 -27.28
C LYS A 213 -12.83 -5.39 -26.65
N ALA A 214 -13.85 -6.22 -26.42
CA ALA A 214 -15.08 -5.80 -25.76
C ALA A 214 -14.87 -5.42 -24.28
N LYS A 215 -14.00 -6.14 -23.55
CA LYS A 215 -13.62 -5.75 -22.18
C LYS A 215 -12.80 -4.47 -22.14
N ASP A 216 -11.92 -4.28 -23.13
CA ASP A 216 -11.10 -3.08 -23.25
C ASP A 216 -11.96 -1.84 -23.53
N SER A 217 -12.97 -1.94 -24.40
CA SER A 217 -13.87 -0.81 -24.71
C SER A 217 -14.71 -0.35 -23.52
N VAL A 218 -15.04 -1.25 -22.60
CA VAL A 218 -15.82 -0.95 -21.39
C VAL A 218 -15.00 -0.18 -20.34
N ARG A 219 -13.66 -0.19 -20.41
CA ARG A 219 -12.80 0.43 -19.38
C ARG A 219 -13.07 1.92 -19.16
N ASN A 220 -13.23 2.69 -20.24
CA ASN A 220 -13.44 4.14 -20.13
C ASN A 220 -14.75 4.44 -19.39
N ARG A 221 -15.81 3.70 -19.70
CA ARG A 221 -17.10 3.81 -19.03
C ARG A 221 -17.03 3.42 -17.55
N ASN A 222 -16.30 2.36 -17.24
CA ASN A 222 -16.09 1.93 -15.86
C ASN A 222 -15.25 2.93 -15.06
N LYS A 223 -14.29 3.61 -15.72
CA LYS A 223 -13.52 4.70 -15.11
C LYS A 223 -14.43 5.87 -14.73
N GLU A 224 -15.44 6.16 -15.54
CA GLU A 224 -16.51 7.13 -15.24
C GLU A 224 -17.59 6.59 -14.28
N ALA A 225 -17.42 5.37 -13.76
CA ALA A 225 -18.34 4.70 -12.83
C ALA A 225 -19.78 4.58 -13.33
N ARG A 226 -20.02 4.52 -14.65
CA ARG A 226 -21.39 4.37 -15.17
C ARG A 226 -21.95 2.97 -14.89
N ARG A 227 -23.26 2.89 -14.69
CA ARG A 227 -23.94 1.62 -14.38
C ARG A 227 -23.87 0.59 -15.51
N GLY A 228 -23.80 1.05 -16.76
CA GLY A 228 -23.75 0.22 -17.95
C GLY A 228 -23.79 1.05 -19.23
N GLU A 229 -23.84 0.41 -20.39
CA GLU A 229 -23.86 1.11 -21.69
C GLU A 229 -25.10 1.98 -21.93
N ALA A 230 -26.22 1.63 -21.30
CA ALA A 230 -27.45 2.42 -21.34
C ALA A 230 -27.38 3.69 -20.48
N ASP A 231 -26.39 3.78 -19.59
CA ASP A 231 -26.25 4.91 -18.68
C ASP A 231 -25.56 6.09 -19.41
N ARG A 232 -26.41 6.94 -19.97
CA ARG A 232 -26.06 8.14 -20.74
C ARG A 232 -26.63 9.41 -20.11
N VAL A 233 -26.90 9.38 -18.80
CA VAL A 233 -27.47 10.53 -18.07
C VAL A 233 -26.42 11.62 -17.93
N ILE A 234 -26.79 12.85 -18.31
CA ILE A 234 -25.92 14.03 -18.18
C ILE A 234 -26.39 14.82 -16.95
N PRO A 235 -25.61 14.87 -15.86
CA PRO A 235 -25.99 15.62 -14.67
C PRO A 235 -25.84 17.13 -14.91
N THR A 236 -26.77 17.91 -14.37
CA THR A 236 -26.68 19.38 -14.38
C THR A 236 -25.71 19.85 -13.30
N LEU A 237 -24.44 20.06 -13.66
CA LEU A 237 -23.40 20.46 -12.70
C LEU A 237 -23.62 21.84 -12.07
N LYS A 238 -24.24 22.77 -12.82
CA LYS A 238 -24.52 24.14 -12.38
C LYS A 238 -26.01 24.46 -12.49
N PRO A 239 -26.86 23.96 -11.56
CA PRO A 239 -28.29 24.21 -11.66
C PRO A 239 -28.62 25.67 -11.31
N LYS A 240 -29.48 26.30 -12.13
CA LYS A 240 -29.79 27.74 -12.04
C LYS A 240 -30.27 28.18 -10.65
N HIS A 241 -31.12 27.38 -10.00
CA HIS A 241 -31.68 27.70 -8.68
C HIS A 241 -30.66 27.69 -7.53
N LEU A 242 -29.42 27.23 -7.76
CA LEU A 242 -28.28 27.35 -6.83
C LEU A 242 -27.46 28.62 -7.10
N PHE A 243 -27.26 28.97 -8.36
CA PHE A 243 -26.26 29.97 -8.78
C PHE A 243 -26.88 31.30 -9.25
N SER A 244 -28.20 31.41 -9.31
CA SER A 244 -28.91 32.58 -9.79
C SER A 244 -29.83 33.14 -8.72
N GLY A 245 -29.79 34.47 -8.55
CA GLY A 245 -30.58 35.21 -7.57
C GLY A 245 -29.80 35.53 -6.28
N LYS A 246 -30.29 36.52 -5.53
CA LYS A 246 -29.80 36.87 -4.19
C LYS A 246 -30.94 36.69 -3.20
N ARG A 247 -30.62 36.32 -1.95
CA ARG A 247 -31.61 36.17 -0.88
C ARG A 247 -32.02 37.54 -0.37
N SER A 248 -33.29 37.91 -0.55
CA SER A 248 -33.86 39.13 0.02
C SER A 248 -34.38 38.89 1.45
N ILE A 249 -34.74 39.98 2.13
CA ILE A 249 -35.43 39.92 3.43
C ILE A 249 -36.89 39.51 3.16
N GLY A 250 -37.32 38.35 3.66
CA GLY A 250 -38.64 37.77 3.40
C GLY A 250 -38.62 36.27 3.11
N LYS A 251 -39.52 35.82 2.21
CA LYS A 251 -39.68 34.40 1.84
C LYS A 251 -38.42 33.87 1.15
N THR A 252 -37.93 32.73 1.63
CA THR A 252 -36.76 32.03 1.09
C THR A 252 -37.17 30.90 0.14
N SER A 253 -36.31 30.56 -0.82
CA SER A 253 -36.55 29.50 -1.81
C SER A 253 -36.27 28.09 -1.26
N ARG A 254 -35.59 27.98 -0.12
CA ARG A 254 -35.28 26.73 0.57
C ARG A 254 -35.43 26.92 2.07
N ARG A 255 -35.84 25.85 2.73
CA ARG A 255 -36.01 25.78 4.19
C ARG A 255 -34.68 25.79 4.90
#